data_AF-A0A947HNM3-F1
#
_entry.id   AF-A0A947HNM3-F1
#
_cell.length_a   1.000
_cell.length_b   1.000
_cell.length_c   1.000
_cell.angle_alpha   90.00
_cell.angle_beta   90.00
_cell.angle_gamma   90.00
#
_symmetry.space_group_name_H-M   'P 1'
#
loop_
_entity.id
_entity.type
_entity.pdbx_description
1 polymer ?
#
loop_
_entity_poly.entity_id
_entity_poly.type
_entity_poly.pdbx_seq_one_letter_code
_entity_poly.pdbx_strand_id
1 'polypeptide(L)'
;MRHLLAVILTICGACSTTAVREAEPLLFEEEVTREPDSELTIARSTLEDVVSKGPGRFFERVEVEPAFAAGGTGRPRFLGYTIRTFYGGMTPASNGVQVGDVVTALNGLPVSRPDEFMKVWSSALRQDALEVDVLRDSRPVRFVYRIVDGAPSGDVGQDGTAAPAEQ
;
A
#
# COMPACT_ATOMS: atom_id res chain seq x y z
N MET A 1 38.94 -58.50 -30.42
CA MET A 1 39.94 -58.17 -31.46
C MET A 1 39.35 -57.13 -32.39
N ARG A 2 40.12 -56.04 -32.63
CA ARG A 2 39.98 -55.03 -33.71
C ARG A 2 38.85 -54.00 -33.51
N HIS A 3 39.12 -52.85 -32.89
CA HIS A 3 39.69 -51.61 -33.48
C HIS A 3 38.95 -51.14 -34.74
N LEU A 4 38.24 -50.00 -34.68
CA LEU A 4 38.75 -48.75 -35.27
C LEU A 4 37.93 -47.52 -34.84
N LEU A 5 38.68 -46.52 -34.38
CA LEU A 5 38.33 -45.11 -34.26
C LEU A 5 38.07 -44.52 -35.67
N ALA A 6 37.09 -43.63 -35.82
CA ALA A 6 37.11 -42.61 -36.87
C ALA A 6 36.36 -41.37 -36.40
N VAL A 7 37.15 -40.42 -35.88
CA VAL A 7 36.78 -39.02 -35.68
C VAL A 7 36.70 -38.38 -37.07
N ILE A 8 35.56 -37.78 -37.42
CA ILE A 8 35.49 -36.81 -38.53
C ILE A 8 34.98 -35.50 -37.94
N LEU A 9 35.93 -34.59 -37.76
CA LEU A 9 35.72 -33.17 -37.54
C LEU A 9 35.36 -32.57 -38.91
N THR A 10 34.21 -31.91 -39.04
CA THR A 10 33.92 -31.04 -40.19
C THR A 10 33.36 -29.74 -39.67
N ILE A 11 34.18 -28.71 -39.79
CA ILE A 11 33.90 -27.31 -39.49
C ILE A 11 33.56 -26.65 -40.84
N CYS A 12 32.33 -26.17 -40.98
CA CYS A 12 31.92 -25.11 -41.90
C CYS A 12 30.57 -24.62 -41.34
N GLY A 13 30.38 -23.35 -40.97
CA GLY A 13 30.81 -22.15 -41.67
C GLY A 13 29.55 -21.45 -42.20
N ALA A 14 28.88 -20.75 -41.29
CA ALA A 14 27.86 -19.70 -41.44
C ALA A 14 27.04 -19.62 -42.76
N CYS A 15 25.71 -19.75 -42.63
CA CYS A 15 24.78 -18.99 -43.46
C CYS A 15 23.53 -18.59 -42.66
N SER A 16 23.46 -17.28 -42.40
CA SER A 16 22.28 -16.43 -42.22
C SER A 16 21.18 -16.82 -41.23
N THR A 17 21.18 -16.06 -40.13
CA THR A 17 20.03 -15.31 -39.59
C THR A 17 18.68 -16.04 -39.65
N THR A 18 18.37 -16.77 -38.59
CA THR A 18 16.99 -16.98 -38.16
C THR A 18 16.80 -16.20 -36.86
N ALA A 19 15.88 -15.24 -36.95
CA ALA A 19 15.52 -14.27 -35.93
C ALA A 19 15.51 -14.88 -34.52
N VAL A 20 16.30 -14.29 -33.62
CA VAL A 20 15.99 -14.30 -32.20
C VAL A 20 14.63 -13.61 -32.10
N ARG A 21 13.58 -14.41 -32.00
CA ARG A 21 12.27 -13.94 -31.56
C ARG A 21 12.51 -13.48 -30.13
N GLU A 22 12.72 -12.18 -29.99
CA GLU A 22 12.69 -11.41 -28.76
C GLU A 22 11.43 -11.81 -28.00
N ALA A 23 11.58 -12.81 -27.15
CA ALA A 23 10.62 -13.10 -26.11
C ALA A 23 10.93 -12.08 -25.03
N GLU A 24 10.50 -10.84 -25.26
CA GLU A 24 10.04 -10.01 -24.16
C GLU A 24 8.56 -10.38 -23.92
N PRO A 25 8.23 -11.33 -23.02
CA PRO A 25 6.98 -11.22 -22.34
C PRO A 25 7.18 -10.15 -21.27
N LEU A 26 6.71 -8.96 -21.62
CA LEU A 26 6.20 -7.92 -20.75
C LEU A 26 5.84 -8.48 -19.36
N LEU A 27 6.77 -8.38 -18.40
CA LEU A 27 6.42 -8.42 -16.99
C LEU A 27 5.86 -7.03 -16.65
N PHE A 28 4.68 -6.73 -17.18
CA PHE A 28 3.78 -5.89 -16.41
C PHE A 28 3.44 -6.75 -15.20
N GLU A 29 4.17 -6.53 -14.10
CA GLU A 29 3.60 -6.80 -12.79
C GLU A 29 2.21 -6.19 -12.85
N GLU A 30 1.18 -7.03 -12.88
CA GLU A 30 -0.19 -6.57 -12.68
C GLU A 30 -0.13 -5.78 -11.39
N GLU A 31 -0.08 -4.45 -11.51
CA GLU A 31 -0.29 -3.56 -10.39
C GLU A 31 -1.73 -3.86 -10.01
N VAL A 32 -1.88 -4.78 -9.05
CA VAL A 32 -3.17 -5.26 -8.57
C VAL A 32 -3.88 -4.03 -8.04
N THR A 33 -4.65 -3.41 -8.92
CA THR A 33 -5.48 -2.25 -8.67
C THR A 33 -6.67 -2.79 -7.90
N ARG A 34 -6.40 -3.14 -6.64
CA ARG A 34 -7.42 -3.51 -5.69
C ARG A 34 -8.31 -2.30 -5.52
N GLU A 35 -9.57 -2.46 -5.89
CA GLU A 35 -10.60 -1.44 -5.68
C GLU A 35 -10.63 -1.04 -4.20
N PRO A 36 -10.80 0.26 -3.89
CA PRO A 36 -10.86 0.71 -2.50
C PRO A 36 -12.04 0.04 -1.79
N ASP A 37 -11.76 -0.50 -0.61
CA ASP A 37 -12.81 -1.00 0.28
C ASP A 37 -13.62 0.19 0.87
N SER A 38 -13.02 1.38 0.94
CA SER A 38 -13.69 2.62 1.34
C SER A 38 -13.00 3.85 0.74
N GLU A 39 -13.80 4.84 0.32
CA GLU A 39 -13.34 6.13 -0.19
C GLU A 39 -13.75 7.27 0.74
N LEU A 40 -12.80 8.15 1.04
CA LEU A 40 -12.88 9.26 2.00
C LEU A 40 -12.31 10.52 1.35
N THR A 41 -12.50 11.68 1.99
CA THR A 41 -11.98 12.95 1.48
C THR A 41 -11.22 13.71 2.56
N ILE A 42 -10.08 14.30 2.20
CA ILE A 42 -9.26 15.18 3.04
C ILE A 42 -9.03 16.49 2.27
N ALA A 43 -9.20 17.63 2.93
CA ALA A 43 -8.81 18.91 2.33
C ALA A 43 -7.28 19.00 2.18
N ARG A 44 -6.81 19.51 1.04
CA ARG A 44 -5.38 19.76 0.79
C ARG A 44 -4.79 20.65 1.87
N SER A 45 -5.51 21.67 2.33
CA SER A 45 -5.10 22.54 3.43
C SER A 45 -4.92 21.80 4.76
N THR A 46 -5.74 20.78 5.05
CA THR A 46 -5.56 19.91 6.22
C THR A 46 -4.30 19.05 6.09
N LEU A 47 -4.07 18.48 4.90
CA LEU A 47 -2.86 17.70 4.64
C LEU A 47 -1.60 18.57 4.74
N GLU A 48 -1.62 19.79 4.19
CA GLU A 48 -0.55 20.78 4.29
C GLU A 48 -0.25 21.16 5.74
N ASP A 49 -1.27 21.41 6.57
CA ASP A 49 -1.08 21.69 8.00
C ASP A 49 -0.40 20.53 8.73
N VAL A 50 -0.76 19.28 8.42
CA VAL A 50 -0.13 18.09 9.00
C VAL A 50 1.31 17.94 8.52
N VAL A 51 1.54 18.00 7.20
CA VAL A 51 2.86 17.79 6.60
C VAL A 51 3.85 18.87 7.02
N SER A 52 3.42 20.14 7.08
CA SER A 52 4.25 21.28 7.48
C SER A 52 4.70 21.23 8.95
N LYS A 53 3.89 20.64 9.84
CA LYS A 53 4.26 20.40 11.25
C LYS A 53 5.26 19.26 11.41
N GLY A 54 5.45 18.45 10.37
CA GLY A 54 6.42 17.37 10.32
C GLY A 54 5.97 16.08 10.99
N PRO A 55 6.70 14.98 10.74
CA PRO A 55 6.28 13.63 11.14
C PRO A 55 6.25 13.42 12.65
N GLY A 56 7.16 14.04 13.41
CA GLY A 56 7.17 13.95 14.86
C GLY A 56 5.87 14.46 15.50
N ARG A 57 5.35 15.59 15.02
CA ARG A 57 4.08 16.16 15.48
C ARG A 57 2.86 15.34 15.11
N PHE A 58 2.97 14.52 14.07
CA PHE A 58 1.93 13.57 13.71
C PHE A 58 1.94 12.37 14.64
N PHE A 59 3.12 11.81 14.94
CA PHE A 59 3.25 10.70 15.88
C PHE A 59 2.94 11.08 17.35
N GLU A 60 2.96 12.37 17.71
CA GLU A 60 2.39 12.84 18.98
C GLU A 60 0.87 12.60 19.08
N ARG A 61 0.17 12.40 17.95
CA ARG A 61 -1.29 12.25 17.87
C ARG A 61 -1.75 10.82 17.61
N VAL A 62 -0.84 9.93 17.25
CA VAL A 62 -1.16 8.52 16.99
C VAL A 62 -0.08 7.63 17.60
N GLU A 63 -0.53 6.73 18.47
CA GLU A 63 0.32 5.70 19.05
C GLU A 63 0.24 4.45 18.17
N VAL A 64 1.41 3.95 17.78
CA VAL A 64 1.53 2.72 16.98
C VAL A 64 2.54 1.76 17.57
N GLU A 65 2.32 0.46 17.36
CA GLU A 65 3.23 -0.59 17.78
C GLU A 65 3.57 -1.55 16.62
N PRO A 66 4.78 -2.10 16.55
CA PRO A 66 5.12 -3.14 15.58
C PRO A 66 4.20 -4.37 15.68
N ALA A 67 3.68 -4.81 14.54
CA ALA A 67 2.87 -6.01 14.40
C ALA A 67 3.65 -7.15 13.75
N PHE A 68 3.48 -8.37 14.26
CA PHE A 68 4.16 -9.56 13.74
C PHE A 68 3.18 -10.73 13.56
N ALA A 69 3.38 -11.51 12.49
CA ALA A 69 2.75 -12.81 12.30
C ALA A 69 3.72 -13.94 12.64
N ALA A 70 3.18 -15.12 12.97
CA ALA A 70 3.96 -16.34 12.98
C ALA A 70 4.54 -16.61 11.58
N GLY A 71 5.86 -16.82 11.50
CA GLY A 71 6.53 -17.20 10.27
C GLY A 71 6.78 -18.70 10.19
N GLY A 72 6.80 -19.25 8.98
CA GLY A 72 7.01 -20.68 8.73
C GLY A 72 8.40 -21.22 9.14
N THR A 73 9.37 -20.33 9.38
CA THR A 73 10.74 -20.68 9.76
C THR A 73 11.01 -20.55 11.27
N GLY A 74 9.95 -20.37 12.08
CA GLY A 74 10.07 -20.14 13.52
C GLY A 74 10.50 -18.71 13.89
N ARG A 75 10.71 -17.83 12.92
CA ARG A 75 10.94 -16.40 13.13
C ARG A 75 9.66 -15.61 12.85
N PRO A 76 9.30 -14.62 13.70
CA PRO A 76 8.16 -13.77 13.42
C PRO A 76 8.40 -12.93 12.16
N ARG A 77 7.37 -12.79 11.32
CA ARG A 77 7.38 -11.92 10.14
C ARG A 77 6.74 -10.58 10.53
N PHE A 78 7.48 -9.49 10.33
CA PHE A 78 6.91 -8.16 10.49
C PHE A 78 5.78 -7.93 9.49
N LEU A 79 4.65 -7.42 9.97
CA LEU A 79 3.47 -7.12 9.15
C LEU A 79 3.35 -5.63 8.85
N GLY A 80 3.62 -4.79 9.85
CA GLY A 80 3.27 -3.37 9.80
C GLY A 80 3.17 -2.79 11.20
N TYR A 81 2.38 -1.73 11.33
CA TYR A 81 2.20 -1.02 12.60
C TYR A 81 0.74 -1.03 13.03
N THR A 82 0.47 -1.63 14.19
CA THR A 82 -0.86 -1.62 14.83
C THR A 82 -1.15 -0.25 15.41
N ILE A 83 -2.29 0.33 15.06
CA ILE A 83 -2.78 1.56 15.69
C ILE A 83 -3.32 1.23 17.08
N ARG A 84 -2.74 1.83 18.11
CA ARG A 84 -3.14 1.63 19.51
C ARG A 84 -4.10 2.69 19.99
N THR A 85 -3.77 3.95 19.74
CA THR A 85 -4.47 5.08 20.32
C THR A 85 -4.40 6.28 19.40
N PHE A 86 -5.46 7.09 19.43
CA PHE A 86 -5.48 8.42 18.82
C PHE A 86 -5.59 9.48 19.93
N TYR A 87 -4.83 10.56 19.82
CA TYR A 87 -4.83 11.68 20.77
C TYR A 87 -5.27 12.98 20.11
N GLY A 88 -5.45 14.03 20.92
CA GLY A 88 -5.66 15.40 20.43
C GLY A 88 -6.95 15.60 19.64
N GLY A 89 -8.00 14.82 19.92
CA GLY A 89 -9.29 14.92 19.25
C GLY A 89 -9.35 14.28 17.87
N MET A 90 -8.29 13.57 17.43
CA MET A 90 -8.33 12.73 16.24
C MET A 90 -9.35 11.59 16.46
N THR A 91 -10.43 11.60 15.69
CA THR A 91 -11.48 10.58 15.79
C THR A 91 -11.30 9.52 14.69
N PRO A 92 -11.18 8.22 15.03
CA PRO A 92 -10.96 7.16 14.04
C PRO A 92 -12.14 6.98 13.07
N ALA A 93 -13.37 7.01 13.58
CA ALA A 93 -14.57 6.68 12.79
C ALA A 93 -14.83 7.63 11.60
N SER A 94 -14.42 8.90 11.70
CA SER A 94 -14.53 9.90 10.62
C SER A 94 -13.43 9.76 9.56
N ASN A 95 -12.40 8.97 9.84
CA ASN A 95 -11.24 8.78 8.96
C ASN A 95 -11.11 7.34 8.45
N GLY A 96 -12.09 6.46 8.64
CA GLY A 96 -12.08 5.07 8.13
C GLY A 96 -11.16 4.08 8.84
N VAL A 97 -9.93 4.48 9.20
CA VAL A 97 -8.99 3.70 10.01
C VAL A 97 -9.38 3.72 11.49
N GLN A 98 -9.13 2.62 12.19
CA GLN A 98 -9.52 2.46 13.59
C GLN A 98 -8.43 1.82 14.45
N VAL A 99 -8.63 1.90 15.76
CA VAL A 99 -7.77 1.20 16.73
C VAL A 99 -7.82 -0.30 16.45
N GLY A 100 -6.65 -0.93 16.42
CA GLY A 100 -6.48 -2.35 16.10
C GLY A 100 -6.13 -2.63 14.64
N ASP A 101 -6.29 -1.68 13.73
CA ASP A 101 -5.81 -1.83 12.36
C ASP A 101 -4.28 -1.92 12.33
N VAL A 102 -3.76 -2.81 11.49
CA VAL A 102 -2.32 -2.90 11.20
C VAL A 102 -2.03 -2.22 9.88
N VAL A 103 -1.41 -1.04 9.89
CA VAL A 103 -0.99 -0.34 8.66
C VAL A 103 0.18 -1.07 8.02
N THR A 104 0.02 -1.52 6.78
CA THR A 104 1.01 -2.32 6.06
C THR A 104 1.67 -1.57 4.91
N ALA A 105 0.94 -0.68 4.24
CA ALA A 105 1.49 0.14 3.16
C ALA A 105 0.74 1.49 3.05
N LEU A 106 1.43 2.47 2.45
CA LEU A 106 0.89 3.76 2.09
C LEU A 106 1.26 4.09 0.65
N ASN A 107 0.29 4.45 -0.20
CA ASN A 107 0.49 4.70 -1.64
C ASN A 107 1.31 3.59 -2.33
N GLY A 108 0.96 2.32 -2.07
CA GLY A 108 1.68 1.15 -2.59
C GLY A 108 3.08 0.91 -1.99
N LEU A 109 3.61 1.82 -1.16
CA LEU A 109 4.90 1.66 -0.50
C LEU A 109 4.73 0.96 0.85
N PRO A 110 5.43 -0.17 1.11
CA PRO A 110 5.46 -0.78 2.43
C PRO A 110 5.89 0.24 3.48
N VAL A 111 5.28 0.20 4.67
CA VAL A 111 5.72 1.03 5.80
C VAL A 111 6.55 0.19 6.78
N SER A 112 7.46 -0.62 6.27
CA SER A 112 8.27 -1.52 7.12
C SER A 112 9.52 -0.85 7.69
N ARG A 113 9.94 0.26 7.08
CA ARG A 113 11.14 1.01 7.43
C ARG A 113 10.85 2.50 7.54
N PRO A 114 11.54 3.22 8.44
CA PRO A 114 11.39 4.68 8.57
C PRO A 114 11.59 5.44 7.25
N ASP A 115 12.56 5.03 6.42
CA ASP A 115 12.85 5.67 5.13
C ASP A 115 11.68 5.57 4.14
N GLU A 116 10.89 4.49 4.20
CA GLU A 116 9.74 4.28 3.31
C GLU A 116 8.61 5.24 3.67
N PHE A 117 8.33 5.38 4.98
CA PHE A 117 7.38 6.36 5.48
C PHE A 117 7.79 7.79 5.10
N MET A 118 9.07 8.15 5.22
CA MET A 118 9.54 9.49 4.87
C MET A 118 9.41 9.80 3.37
N LYS A 119 9.52 8.78 2.50
CA LYS A 119 9.25 8.95 1.06
C LYS A 119 7.80 9.33 0.82
N VAL A 120 6.85 8.61 1.44
CA VAL A 120 5.41 8.92 1.37
C VAL A 120 5.15 10.32 1.94
N TRP A 121 5.73 10.63 3.10
CA TRP A 121 5.56 11.94 3.75
C TRP A 121 5.97 13.11 2.85
N SER A 122 7.15 13.00 2.21
CA SER A 122 7.70 14.04 1.33
C SER A 122 7.02 14.17 -0.03
N SER A 123 6.24 13.16 -0.45
CA SER A 123 5.48 13.18 -1.69
C SER A 123 4.00 13.49 -1.50
N ALA A 124 3.46 13.37 -0.27
CA ALA A 124 2.04 13.48 0.05
C ALA A 124 1.35 14.71 -0.55
N LEU A 125 1.97 15.89 -0.48
CA LEU A 125 1.38 17.14 -1.00
C LEU A 125 1.24 17.20 -2.52
N ARG A 126 1.91 16.32 -3.26
CA ARG A 126 1.83 16.23 -4.72
C ARG A 126 0.87 15.14 -5.19
N GLN A 127 0.23 14.43 -4.27
CA GLN A 127 -0.72 13.38 -4.61
C GLN A 127 -2.14 13.94 -4.67
N ASP A 128 -2.99 13.29 -5.46
CA ASP A 128 -4.44 13.55 -5.50
C ASP A 128 -5.22 12.59 -4.61
N ALA A 129 -4.56 11.54 -4.12
CA ALA A 129 -5.09 10.64 -3.12
C ALA A 129 -3.99 10.11 -2.19
N LEU A 130 -4.37 9.79 -0.96
CA LEU A 130 -3.59 8.97 -0.06
C LEU A 130 -4.25 7.59 0.04
N GLU A 131 -3.52 6.54 -0.28
CA GLU A 131 -3.97 5.16 -0.14
C GLU A 131 -3.34 4.56 1.11
N VAL A 132 -4.16 3.91 1.94
CA VAL A 132 -3.73 3.29 3.19
C VAL A 132 -4.19 1.84 3.17
N ASP A 133 -3.23 0.93 3.05
CA ASP A 133 -3.47 -0.50 3.14
C ASP A 133 -3.29 -0.95 4.59
N VAL A 134 -4.33 -1.58 5.14
CA VAL A 134 -4.32 -2.11 6.50
C VAL A 134 -4.76 -3.57 6.55
N LEU A 135 -4.43 -4.24 7.65
CA LEU A 135 -5.09 -5.47 8.06
C LEU A 135 -6.07 -5.15 9.19
N ARG A 136 -7.36 -5.44 8.96
CA ARG A 136 -8.43 -5.38 9.96
C ARG A 136 -8.97 -6.77 10.20
N ASP A 137 -8.88 -7.27 11.42
CA ASP A 137 -9.24 -8.65 11.78
C ASP A 137 -8.54 -9.68 10.85
N SER A 138 -7.26 -9.44 10.56
CA SER A 138 -6.44 -10.24 9.61
C SER A 138 -6.90 -10.23 8.14
N ARG A 139 -7.91 -9.40 7.78
CA ARG A 139 -8.33 -9.20 6.40
C ARG A 139 -7.71 -7.91 5.85
N PRO A 140 -7.14 -7.93 4.64
CA PRO A 140 -6.65 -6.72 4.02
C PRO A 140 -7.81 -5.80 3.67
N VAL A 141 -7.67 -4.50 3.95
CA VAL A 141 -8.64 -3.43 3.68
C VAL A 141 -7.86 -2.24 3.14
N ARG A 142 -8.35 -1.64 2.05
CA ARG A 142 -7.76 -0.45 1.44
C ARG A 142 -8.66 0.77 1.64
N PHE A 143 -8.10 1.81 2.26
CA PHE A 143 -8.72 3.13 2.35
C PHE A 143 -8.11 4.07 1.32
N VAL A 144 -8.94 4.80 0.58
CA VAL A 144 -8.49 5.85 -0.34
C VAL A 144 -9.03 7.20 0.13
N TYR A 145 -8.15 8.12 0.46
CA TYR A 145 -8.47 9.48 0.84
C TYR A 145 -8.20 10.42 -0.32
N ARG A 146 -9.25 10.87 -1.01
CA ARG A 146 -9.15 11.90 -2.05
C ARG A 146 -8.73 13.23 -1.45
N ILE A 147 -7.74 13.86 -2.07
CA ILE A 147 -7.20 15.16 -1.66
C ILE A 147 -7.88 16.23 -2.51
N VAL A 148 -8.64 17.13 -1.88
CA VAL A 148 -9.42 18.17 -2.57
C VAL A 148 -9.02 19.57 -2.12
N ASP A 149 -9.04 20.55 -3.01
CA ASP A 149 -8.60 21.93 -2.72
C ASP A 149 -9.63 22.77 -1.93
N GLY A 150 -10.80 22.20 -1.61
CA GLY A 150 -11.87 22.83 -0.82
C GLY A 150 -12.12 22.12 0.51
N ALA A 151 -13.05 22.64 1.32
CA ALA A 151 -13.53 21.90 2.48
C ALA A 151 -14.05 20.52 2.00
N PRO A 152 -13.71 19.40 2.68
CA PRO A 152 -14.31 18.13 2.33
C PRO A 152 -15.81 18.33 2.45
N SER A 153 -16.53 18.13 1.35
CA SER A 153 -17.99 18.23 1.37
C SER A 153 -18.44 17.12 2.31
N GLY A 154 -18.84 17.49 3.53
CA GLY A 154 -19.26 16.57 4.57
C GLY A 154 -20.60 15.96 4.20
N ASP A 155 -20.58 15.05 3.23
CA ASP A 155 -21.75 14.31 2.78
C ASP A 155 -21.29 13.00 2.12
N VAL A 156 -20.79 12.08 2.94
CA VAL A 156 -20.67 10.66 2.58
C VAL A 156 -21.18 9.85 3.77
N GLY A 157 -22.45 9.43 3.70
CA GLY A 157 -22.97 8.28 4.47
C GLY A 157 -23.78 8.57 5.74
N GLN A 158 -24.86 9.35 5.66
CA GLN A 158 -26.06 9.11 6.49
C GLN A 158 -27.20 8.51 5.66
N ASP A 159 -26.92 7.46 4.88
CA ASP A 159 -27.98 6.59 4.37
C ASP A 159 -28.07 5.35 5.25
N GLY A 160 -28.83 5.53 6.33
CA GLY A 160 -29.15 4.49 7.32
C GLY A 160 -30.49 4.79 7.96
N THR A 161 -31.56 4.72 7.16
CA THR A 161 -32.96 4.44 7.55
C THR A 161 -33.25 4.50 9.06
N ALA A 162 -33.73 5.65 9.54
CA ALA A 162 -34.61 5.69 10.71
C ALA A 162 -36.04 5.81 10.19
N ALA A 163 -36.74 4.68 10.17
CA ALA A 163 -38.19 4.64 9.98
C ALA A 163 -38.87 5.49 11.07
N PRO A 164 -39.96 6.21 10.77
CA PRO A 164 -40.74 6.88 11.80
C PRO A 164 -41.43 5.82 12.66
N ALA A 165 -41.18 5.86 13.97
CA ALA A 165 -42.03 5.20 14.93
C ALA A 165 -43.31 6.04 15.08
N GLU A 166 -44.41 5.55 14.53
CA GLU A 166 -45.76 5.98 14.91
C GLU A 166 -46.01 5.61 16.38
N GLN A 167 -46.33 6.61 17.20
CA GLN A 167 -47.19 6.49 18.38
C GLN A 167 -48.01 7.77 18.54
#